data_AF-A0AA96WPE6-F1
#
_entry.id   AF-A0AA96WPE6-F1
#
_cell.length_a   1.000
_cell.length_b   1.000
_cell.length_c   1.000
_cell.angle_alpha   90.00
_cell.angle_beta   90.00
_cell.angle_gamma   90.00
#
_symmetry.space_group_name_H-M   'P 1'
#
loop_
_entity.id
_entity.type
_entity.pdbx_description
1 polymer ?
#
loop_
_entity_poly.entity_id
_entity_poly.type
_entity_poly.pdbx_seq_one_letter_code
_entity_poly.pdbx_strand_id
1 'polypeptide(L)'
;MYNLTAFTKEDMNHCAIKLRNMEERSHSMEETANRIVRYLYENLVDPRTGESACTLVRFFKTHPYGDLSPDLQEAAQAILKGRSVMRATKCLTLLATAGDEPYWNDRQESTGHQAIPLIDEDFVYRAPMILQLIQQFGLEVSAVIDTAPTLITKASNKAFNVFYVADAVGSPHIPAQMQFVLPYKVQSVLGFGGMLPSGNLFAVILFSKVSIPLSTANHFKWISAYVRIAIENFDRTNVFAPNAQPLQMR
;
A
#
# COMPACT_ATOMS: atom_id res chain seq x y z
N MET A 1 -6.90 4.00 19.94
CA MET A 1 -5.68 3.18 19.82
C MET A 1 -6.06 1.72 19.92
N TYR A 2 -5.37 0.86 19.18
CA TYR A 2 -5.72 -0.53 18.95
C TYR A 2 -4.47 -1.41 19.13
N ASN A 3 -4.67 -2.59 19.72
CA ASN A 3 -3.60 -3.56 19.93
C ASN A 3 -3.64 -4.63 18.82
N LEU A 4 -2.64 -4.67 17.93
CA LEU A 4 -2.57 -5.67 16.86
C LEU A 4 -2.48 -7.12 17.37
N THR A 5 -1.93 -7.33 18.56
CA THR A 5 -1.81 -8.68 19.15
C THR A 5 -3.16 -9.23 19.64
N ALA A 6 -4.17 -8.37 19.79
CA ALA A 6 -5.50 -8.72 20.31
C ALA A 6 -6.61 -7.86 19.68
N PHE A 7 -6.53 -7.61 18.37
CA PHE A 7 -7.42 -6.69 17.66
C PHE A 7 -8.83 -7.28 17.53
N THR A 8 -9.80 -6.68 18.23
CA THR A 8 -11.16 -7.20 18.32
C THR A 8 -12.02 -6.82 17.11
N LYS A 9 -13.22 -7.40 17.02
CA LYS A 9 -14.23 -6.98 16.02
C LYS A 9 -14.75 -5.55 16.27
N GLU A 10 -14.78 -5.11 17.52
CA GLU A 10 -15.16 -3.75 17.87
C GLU A 10 -14.08 -2.77 17.41
N ASP A 11 -12.81 -3.08 17.65
CA ASP A 11 -11.66 -2.31 17.13
C ASP A 11 -11.71 -2.21 15.61
N MET A 12 -11.98 -3.33 14.93
CA MET A 12 -12.17 -3.39 13.48
C MET A 12 -13.26 -2.41 13.01
N ASN A 13 -14.43 -2.43 13.64
CA ASN A 13 -15.54 -1.54 13.27
C ASN A 13 -15.17 -0.07 13.48
N HIS A 14 -14.60 0.27 14.65
CA HIS A 14 -14.19 1.64 14.96
C HIS A 14 -13.11 2.14 13.99
N CYS A 15 -12.09 1.31 13.72
CA CYS A 15 -11.02 1.63 12.79
C CYS A 15 -11.58 1.83 11.37
N ALA A 16 -12.39 0.90 10.88
CA ALA A 16 -12.98 0.95 9.55
C ALA A 16 -13.84 2.21 9.33
N ILE A 17 -14.71 2.54 10.29
CA ILE A 17 -15.53 3.76 10.23
C ILE A 17 -14.65 5.01 10.21
N LYS A 18 -13.59 5.04 11.02
CA LYS A 18 -12.71 6.20 11.08
C LYS A 18 -11.94 6.41 9.78
N LEU A 19 -11.43 5.33 9.18
CA LEU A 19 -10.74 5.39 7.89
C LEU A 19 -11.66 5.79 6.73
N ARG A 20 -12.91 5.33 6.75
CA ARG A 20 -13.89 5.63 5.69
C ARG A 20 -14.12 7.13 5.51
N ASN A 21 -14.12 7.89 6.60
CA ASN A 21 -14.46 9.32 6.62
C ASN A 21 -13.23 10.24 6.44
N MET A 22 -12.08 9.71 6.01
CA MET A 22 -10.85 10.49 5.86
C MET A 22 -10.82 11.39 4.62
N GLU A 23 -11.74 11.14 3.68
CA GLU A 23 -11.97 11.88 2.45
C GLU A 23 -12.66 13.23 2.66
N GLU A 24 -13.42 13.42 3.75
CA GLU A 24 -14.26 14.60 4.01
C GLU A 24 -13.51 15.95 3.97
N ARG A 25 -12.18 15.95 3.99
CA ARG A 25 -11.35 17.17 3.83
C ARG A 25 -10.18 16.98 2.87
N SER A 26 -10.28 16.05 1.93
CA SER A 26 -9.23 15.74 0.97
C SER A 26 -9.63 16.18 -0.43
N HIS A 27 -8.64 16.63 -1.20
CA HIS A 27 -8.80 17.05 -2.60
C HIS A 27 -8.19 16.04 -3.58
N SER A 28 -7.49 15.03 -3.07
CA SER A 28 -6.86 13.96 -3.84
C SER A 28 -6.84 12.63 -3.09
N MET A 29 -6.66 11.54 -3.83
CA MET A 29 -6.44 10.20 -3.27
C MET A 29 -5.19 10.17 -2.38
N GLU A 30 -4.12 10.85 -2.80
CA GLU A 30 -2.86 10.97 -2.06
C GLU A 30 -3.07 11.59 -0.67
N GLU A 31 -3.85 12.67 -0.56
CA GLU A 31 -4.15 13.28 0.75
C GLU A 31 -4.94 12.32 1.66
N THR A 32 -5.94 11.62 1.10
CA THR A 32 -6.70 10.63 1.86
C THR A 32 -5.82 9.45 2.29
N ALA A 33 -4.98 8.95 1.39
CA ALA A 33 -4.03 7.87 1.67
C ALA A 33 -3.04 8.28 2.78
N ASN A 34 -2.52 9.52 2.74
CA ASN A 34 -1.65 10.07 3.80
C ASN A 34 -2.32 10.07 5.16
N ARG A 35 -3.58 10.48 5.24
CA ARG A 35 -4.36 10.44 6.50
C ARG A 35 -4.57 9.01 6.98
N ILE A 36 -4.88 8.08 6.08
CA ILE A 36 -5.09 6.67 6.40
C ILE A 36 -3.81 6.06 6.99
N VAL A 37 -2.66 6.19 6.31
CA VAL A 37 -1.41 5.58 6.80
C VAL A 37 -0.94 6.23 8.09
N ARG A 38 -1.09 7.55 8.23
CA ARG A 38 -0.75 8.27 9.46
C ARG A 38 -1.61 7.79 10.62
N TYR A 39 -2.92 7.72 10.42
CA TYR A 39 -3.85 7.23 11.43
C TYR A 39 -3.52 5.81 11.87
N LEU A 40 -3.27 4.90 10.91
CA LEU A 40 -2.89 3.52 11.21
C LEU A 40 -1.57 3.45 11.98
N TYR A 41 -0.55 4.20 11.54
CA TYR A 41 0.74 4.25 12.22
C TYR A 41 0.62 4.76 13.66
N GLU A 42 -0.17 5.80 13.90
CA GLU A 42 -0.34 6.40 15.23
C GLU A 42 -1.27 5.60 16.15
N ASN A 43 -2.26 4.89 15.60
CA ASN A 43 -3.30 4.25 16.40
C ASN A 43 -3.12 2.74 16.56
N LEU A 44 -2.31 2.07 15.74
CA LEU A 44 -1.90 0.70 15.98
C LEU A 44 -0.67 0.72 16.90
N VAL A 45 -0.84 0.34 18.16
CA VAL A 45 0.19 0.52 19.20
C VAL A 45 0.60 -0.80 19.84
N ASP A 46 1.85 -0.89 20.25
CA ASP A 46 2.33 -1.97 21.12
C ASP A 46 1.83 -1.68 22.55
N PRO A 47 0.97 -2.53 23.14
CA PRO A 47 0.45 -2.30 24.49
C PRO A 47 1.54 -2.27 25.57
N ARG A 48 2.73 -2.81 25.30
CA ARG A 48 3.84 -2.86 26.25
C ARG A 48 4.60 -1.54 26.34
N THR A 49 4.78 -0.85 25.21
CA THR A 49 5.58 0.38 25.12
C THR A 49 4.73 1.63 24.95
N GLY A 50 3.51 1.49 24.43
CA GLY A 50 2.65 2.61 24.02
C GLY A 50 3.07 3.26 22.70
N GLU A 51 4.16 2.79 22.08
CA GLU A 51 4.63 3.26 20.78
C GLU A 51 3.88 2.59 19.62
N SER A 52 4.10 3.07 18.39
CA SER A 52 3.55 2.42 17.20
C SER A 52 3.96 0.95 17.13
N ALA A 53 2.97 0.08 16.92
CA ALA A 53 3.17 -1.35 16.63
C ALA A 53 3.74 -1.58 15.22
N CYS A 54 3.80 -0.54 14.38
CA CYS A 54 4.35 -0.60 13.04
C CYS A 54 5.67 0.18 13.01
N THR A 55 6.66 -0.34 12.29
CA THR A 55 7.83 0.48 11.91
C THR A 55 7.56 1.29 10.65
N LEU A 56 6.68 0.77 9.78
CA LEU A 56 6.36 1.38 8.50
C LEU A 56 4.95 0.97 8.05
N VAL A 57 4.19 1.93 7.56
CA VAL A 57 2.88 1.76 6.93
C VAL A 57 2.93 2.42 5.56
N ARG A 58 2.58 1.69 4.50
CA ARG A 58 2.62 2.21 3.13
C ARG A 58 1.31 1.96 2.39
N PHE A 59 0.91 2.94 1.58
CA PHE A 59 -0.24 2.86 0.69
C PHE A 59 0.24 2.84 -0.75
N PHE A 60 -0.16 1.82 -1.50
CA PHE A 60 0.12 1.67 -2.92
C PHE A 60 -1.16 1.67 -3.76
N LYS A 61 -1.03 2.13 -5.00
CA LYS A 61 -2.03 1.96 -6.06
C LYS A 61 -1.34 1.63 -7.37
N THR A 62 -1.94 0.76 -8.19
CA THR A 62 -1.50 0.64 -9.59
C THR A 62 -1.90 1.87 -10.39
N HIS A 63 -0.96 2.43 -11.13
CA HIS A 63 -1.16 3.63 -11.92
C HIS A 63 -0.42 3.51 -13.26
N PRO A 64 -0.99 3.96 -14.40
CA PRO A 64 -0.29 3.93 -15.69
C PRO A 64 1.00 4.74 -15.65
N TYR A 65 2.10 4.17 -16.15
CA TYR A 65 3.42 4.80 -16.17
C TYR A 65 3.41 6.17 -16.85
N GLY A 66 2.70 6.29 -17.98
CA GLY A 66 2.63 7.52 -18.76
C GLY A 66 1.88 8.67 -18.09
N ASP A 67 1.18 8.41 -16.98
CA ASP A 67 0.42 9.39 -16.20
C ASP A 67 1.13 9.75 -14.88
N LEU A 68 2.27 9.11 -14.60
CA LEU A 68 3.14 9.44 -13.46
C LEU A 68 3.89 10.75 -13.70
N SER A 69 4.23 11.45 -12.61
CA SER A 69 5.15 12.59 -12.66
C SER A 69 6.54 12.18 -13.17
N PRO A 70 7.32 13.11 -13.73
CA PRO A 70 8.67 12.81 -14.23
C PRO A 70 9.55 12.06 -13.22
N ASP A 71 9.56 12.48 -11.95
CA ASP A 71 10.37 11.85 -10.91
C ASP A 71 9.97 10.38 -10.65
N LEU A 72 8.66 10.09 -10.69
CA LEU A 72 8.15 8.72 -10.53
C LEU A 72 8.41 7.87 -11.78
N GLN A 73 8.40 8.47 -12.97
CA GLN A 73 8.81 7.78 -14.20
C GLN A 73 10.30 7.40 -14.15
N GLU A 74 11.15 8.32 -13.69
CA GLU A 74 12.58 8.07 -13.50
C GLU A 74 12.82 6.96 -12.46
N ALA A 75 12.12 7.01 -11.32
CA ALA A 75 12.19 5.95 -10.31
C ALA A 75 11.80 4.57 -10.86
N ALA A 76 10.77 4.50 -11.70
CA ALA A 76 10.36 3.24 -12.36
C ALA A 76 11.40 2.76 -13.39
N GLN A 77 11.97 3.66 -14.19
CA GLN A 77 13.03 3.35 -15.16
C GLN A 77 14.29 2.81 -14.50
N ALA A 78 14.68 3.38 -13.35
CA ALA A 78 15.87 2.98 -12.61
C ALA A 78 15.83 1.49 -12.19
N ILE A 79 14.64 0.96 -11.89
CA ILE A 79 14.45 -0.47 -11.55
C ILE A 79 14.77 -1.38 -12.74
N LEU A 80 14.44 -0.94 -13.96
CA LEU A 80 14.50 -1.75 -15.16
C LEU A 80 15.83 -1.70 -15.92
N LYS A 81 16.83 -0.99 -15.37
CA LYS A 81 18.22 -0.95 -15.86
C LYS A 81 18.32 -0.74 -17.38
N GLY A 82 17.49 0.15 -17.93
CA GLY A 82 17.50 0.54 -19.34
C GLY A 82 16.49 -0.17 -20.26
N ARG A 83 15.61 -1.04 -19.75
CA ARG A 83 14.46 -1.51 -20.55
C ARG A 83 13.43 -0.38 -20.70
N SER A 84 12.90 -0.21 -21.91
CA SER A 84 11.82 0.75 -22.17
C SER A 84 10.53 0.34 -21.43
N VAL A 85 9.81 1.34 -20.90
CA VAL A 85 8.51 1.18 -20.25
C VAL A 85 7.44 1.77 -21.15
N MET A 86 6.45 0.95 -21.54
CA MET A 86 5.31 1.44 -22.31
C MET A 86 4.46 2.37 -21.44
N ARG A 87 3.89 3.43 -22.02
CA ARG A 87 3.04 4.40 -21.29
C ARG A 87 1.88 3.74 -20.53
N ALA A 88 1.28 2.70 -21.10
CA ALA A 88 0.15 2.01 -20.48
C ALA A 88 0.55 1.01 -19.38
N THR A 89 1.86 0.74 -19.19
CA THR A 89 2.36 -0.18 -18.16
C THR A 89 1.87 0.26 -16.79
N LYS A 90 1.24 -0.64 -16.03
CA LYS A 90 0.87 -0.35 -14.65
C LYS A 90 2.11 -0.36 -13.75
N CYS A 91 2.29 0.70 -12.99
CA CYS A 91 3.26 0.80 -11.90
C CYS A 91 2.56 0.62 -10.57
N LEU A 92 3.09 -0.21 -9.67
CA LEU A 92 2.71 -0.20 -8.26
C LEU A 92 3.35 1.04 -7.62
N THR A 93 2.55 2.08 -7.44
CA THR A 93 3.01 3.42 -7.06
C THR A 93 2.68 3.74 -5.62
N LEU A 94 3.66 4.25 -4.87
CA LEU A 94 3.52 4.69 -3.49
C LEU A 94 2.74 6.02 -3.44
N LEU A 95 1.55 6.01 -2.84
CA LEU A 95 0.76 7.21 -2.62
C LEU A 95 0.97 7.82 -1.24
N ALA A 96 1.27 7.00 -0.23
CA ALA A 96 1.48 7.49 1.13
C ALA A 96 2.38 6.57 1.95
N THR A 97 3.09 7.14 2.92
CA THR A 97 3.99 6.42 3.81
C THR A 97 4.04 7.10 5.19
N ALA A 98 4.14 6.30 6.25
CA ALA A 98 4.39 6.76 7.61
C ALA A 98 5.25 5.73 8.34
N GLY A 99 6.30 6.15 9.04
CA GLY A 99 7.22 5.21 9.67
C GLY A 99 8.21 5.85 10.65
N ASP A 100 9.03 4.99 11.26
CA ASP A 100 10.00 5.36 12.31
C ASP A 100 11.06 6.36 11.78
N GLU A 101 11.44 6.26 10.50
CA GLU A 101 12.44 7.13 9.88
C GLU A 101 11.85 8.44 9.33
N PRO A 102 12.52 9.59 9.48
CA PRO A 102 12.02 10.87 8.97
C PRO A 102 11.65 10.85 7.48
N TYR A 103 12.49 10.24 6.64
CA TYR A 103 12.29 10.14 5.19
C TYR A 103 11.20 9.11 4.78
N TRP A 104 10.65 8.34 5.72
CA TRP A 104 9.47 7.50 5.49
C TRP A 104 8.14 8.22 5.74
N ASN A 105 8.20 9.49 6.17
CA ASN A 105 7.00 10.28 6.48
C ASN A 105 6.60 11.22 5.33
N ASP A 106 7.35 11.21 4.24
CA ASP A 106 7.05 11.86 2.97
C ASP A 106 7.38 10.88 1.83
N ARG A 107 6.45 10.69 0.88
CA ARG A 107 6.68 9.78 -0.26
C ARG A 107 7.76 10.28 -1.21
N GLN A 108 7.99 11.60 -1.28
CA GLN A 108 8.99 12.19 -2.16
C GLN A 108 10.41 11.88 -1.66
N GLU A 109 10.57 11.85 -0.34
CA GLU A 109 11.82 11.48 0.35
C GLU A 109 11.97 9.96 0.56
N SER A 110 10.89 9.19 0.39
CA SER A 110 10.92 7.74 0.59
C SER A 110 11.71 7.05 -0.52
N THR A 111 12.97 6.75 -0.25
CA THR A 111 13.84 6.06 -1.21
C THR A 111 13.43 4.59 -1.37
N GLY A 112 13.37 4.14 -2.63
CA GLY A 112 13.02 2.77 -3.00
C GLY A 112 11.50 2.49 -3.01
N HIS A 113 11.06 1.77 -4.04
CA HIS A 113 9.67 1.35 -4.24
C HIS A 113 8.66 2.50 -4.45
N GLN A 114 9.10 3.68 -4.91
CA GLN A 114 8.19 4.80 -5.22
C GLN A 114 7.25 4.47 -6.39
N ALA A 115 7.77 3.83 -7.44
CA ALA A 115 7.00 3.31 -8.56
C ALA A 115 7.67 2.04 -9.09
N ILE A 116 7.01 0.89 -8.95
CA ILE A 116 7.52 -0.41 -9.41
C ILE A 116 6.78 -0.80 -10.70
N PRO A 117 7.43 -0.82 -11.86
CA PRO A 117 6.76 -1.11 -13.13
C PRO A 117 6.46 -2.61 -13.26
N LEU A 118 5.19 -2.97 -13.40
CA LEU A 118 4.72 -4.34 -13.56
C LEU A 118 4.68 -4.72 -15.05
N ILE A 119 5.87 -4.81 -15.64
CA ILE A 119 6.06 -4.87 -17.10
C ILE A 119 5.61 -6.17 -17.78
N ASP A 120 5.77 -7.31 -17.10
CA ASP A 120 5.46 -8.64 -17.61
C ASP A 120 5.28 -9.61 -16.42
N GLU A 121 4.69 -10.78 -16.67
CA GLU A 121 4.46 -11.78 -15.62
C GLU A 121 5.79 -12.28 -15.04
N ASP A 122 6.82 -12.48 -15.87
CA ASP A 122 8.15 -12.92 -15.45
C ASP A 122 8.80 -11.96 -14.45
N PHE A 123 8.60 -10.66 -14.60
CA PHE A 123 9.05 -9.65 -13.66
C PHE A 123 8.33 -9.81 -12.32
N VAL A 124 7.01 -9.98 -12.34
CA VAL A 124 6.21 -10.18 -11.12
C VAL A 124 6.58 -11.48 -10.42
N TYR A 125 6.77 -12.58 -11.15
CA TYR A 125 7.17 -13.88 -10.59
C TYR A 125 8.55 -13.83 -9.90
N ARG A 126 9.42 -12.93 -10.33
CA ARG A 126 10.74 -12.69 -9.70
C ARG A 126 10.69 -11.70 -8.53
N ALA A 127 9.56 -11.04 -8.29
CA ALA A 127 9.35 -10.12 -7.18
C ALA A 127 8.51 -10.79 -6.08
N PRO A 128 9.13 -11.52 -5.13
CA PRO A 128 8.42 -12.46 -4.26
C PRO A 128 7.33 -11.80 -3.42
N MET A 129 7.57 -10.60 -2.88
CA MET A 129 6.58 -9.88 -2.09
C MET A 129 5.37 -9.44 -2.93
N ILE A 130 5.61 -8.97 -4.16
CA ILE A 130 4.55 -8.49 -5.06
C ILE A 130 3.71 -9.66 -5.55
N LEU A 131 4.36 -10.77 -5.91
CA LEU A 131 3.67 -12.01 -6.28
C LEU A 131 2.76 -12.48 -5.13
N GLN A 132 3.27 -12.52 -3.90
CA GLN A 132 2.48 -12.90 -2.74
C GLN A 132 1.33 -11.95 -2.46
N LEU A 133 1.54 -10.63 -2.60
CA LEU A 133 0.47 -9.64 -2.46
C LEU A 133 -0.68 -9.93 -3.43
N ILE A 134 -0.37 -10.14 -4.71
CA ILE A 134 -1.36 -10.41 -5.77
C ILE A 134 -2.10 -11.73 -5.51
N GLN A 135 -1.36 -12.81 -5.26
CA GLN A 135 -1.93 -14.15 -5.07
C GLN A 135 -2.79 -14.25 -3.82
N GLN A 136 -2.33 -13.70 -2.69
CA GLN A 136 -3.09 -13.74 -1.44
C GLN A 136 -4.30 -12.80 -1.46
N PHE A 137 -4.30 -11.77 -2.32
CA PHE A 137 -5.50 -11.01 -2.64
C PHE A 137 -6.50 -11.81 -3.50
N GLY A 138 -6.12 -12.98 -4.00
CA GLY A 138 -6.93 -13.83 -4.87
C GLY A 138 -6.94 -13.37 -6.33
N LEU A 139 -6.02 -12.48 -6.70
CA LEU A 139 -5.94 -11.89 -8.05
C LEU A 139 -5.03 -12.72 -8.94
N GLU A 140 -5.32 -12.72 -10.24
CA GLU A 140 -4.40 -13.25 -11.24
C GLU A 140 -3.38 -12.18 -11.60
N VAL A 141 -2.11 -12.56 -11.80
CA VAL A 141 -1.05 -11.62 -12.21
C VAL A 141 -1.44 -10.91 -13.51
N SER A 142 -1.94 -11.66 -14.49
CA SER A 142 -2.42 -11.14 -15.78
C SER A 142 -3.46 -10.03 -15.61
N ALA A 143 -4.40 -10.18 -14.68
CA ALA A 143 -5.45 -9.18 -14.42
C ALA A 143 -4.89 -7.90 -13.77
N VAL A 144 -3.81 -8.01 -12.98
CA VAL A 144 -3.17 -6.86 -12.36
C VAL A 144 -2.34 -6.08 -13.36
N ILE A 145 -1.62 -6.76 -14.26
CA ILE A 145 -0.77 -6.12 -15.29
C ILE A 145 -1.54 -5.70 -16.55
N ASP A 146 -2.78 -6.16 -16.73
CA ASP A 146 -3.62 -5.81 -17.87
C ASP A 146 -3.74 -4.29 -18.03
N THR A 147 -3.40 -3.81 -19.22
CA THR A 147 -3.39 -2.39 -19.59
C THR A 147 -4.73 -1.94 -20.19
N ALA A 148 -5.59 -2.90 -20.59
CA ALA A 148 -6.91 -2.63 -21.13
C ALA A 148 -8.00 -2.94 -20.08
N PRO A 149 -8.97 -2.04 -19.85
CA PRO A 149 -10.07 -2.27 -18.91
C PRO A 149 -11.16 -3.19 -19.48
N THR A 150 -10.79 -4.27 -20.18
CA THR A 150 -11.74 -5.01 -21.03
C THR A 150 -12.66 -5.99 -20.31
N LEU A 151 -12.48 -6.31 -19.02
CA LEU A 151 -13.36 -7.25 -18.30
C LEU A 151 -13.55 -6.91 -16.80
N ILE A 152 -14.13 -5.73 -16.50
CA ILE A 152 -14.42 -5.31 -15.11
C ILE A 152 -15.58 -6.11 -14.45
N THR A 153 -16.28 -6.98 -15.19
CA THR A 153 -17.48 -7.67 -14.68
C THR A 153 -17.24 -8.94 -13.86
N LYS A 154 -16.02 -9.51 -13.82
CA LYS A 154 -15.71 -10.69 -12.96
C LYS A 154 -14.66 -10.45 -11.87
N ALA A 155 -13.71 -9.52 -12.07
CA ALA A 155 -12.65 -9.24 -11.10
C ALA A 155 -13.08 -8.31 -9.96
N SER A 156 -14.05 -7.42 -10.19
CA SER A 156 -14.63 -6.55 -9.15
C SER A 156 -15.37 -7.33 -8.05
N ASN A 157 -15.75 -8.58 -8.32
CA ASN A 157 -16.36 -9.52 -7.37
C ASN A 157 -15.35 -10.37 -6.58
N LYS A 158 -14.05 -10.30 -6.90
CA LYS A 158 -13.04 -10.98 -6.07
C LYS A 158 -12.83 -10.15 -4.80
N ALA A 159 -13.32 -10.71 -3.70
CA ALA A 159 -13.42 -10.12 -2.38
C ALA A 159 -12.12 -9.44 -1.94
N PHE A 160 -12.26 -8.32 -1.23
CA PHE A 160 -11.22 -7.79 -0.35
C PHE A 160 -10.53 -8.93 0.39
N ASN A 161 -9.22 -8.91 0.45
CA ASN A 161 -8.42 -9.98 1.02
C ASN A 161 -7.16 -9.39 1.66
N VAL A 162 -6.41 -10.25 2.34
CA VAL A 162 -5.20 -9.87 3.05
C VAL A 162 -4.01 -10.64 2.52
N PHE A 163 -2.88 -9.96 2.48
CA PHE A 163 -1.54 -10.51 2.32
C PHE A 163 -0.95 -10.60 3.71
N TYR A 164 -0.53 -11.78 4.15
CA TYR A 164 -0.12 -11.99 5.52
C TYR A 164 1.13 -12.86 5.58
N VAL A 165 2.15 -12.32 6.25
CA VAL A 165 3.39 -13.03 6.60
C VAL A 165 3.46 -13.02 8.12
N ALA A 166 3.21 -14.18 8.73
CA ALA A 166 3.19 -14.34 10.18
C ALA A 166 4.57 -14.04 10.80
N ASP A 167 5.62 -14.62 10.21
CA ASP A 167 7.00 -14.48 10.64
C ASP A 167 7.80 -13.83 9.52
N ALA A 168 8.18 -12.56 9.69
CA ALA A 168 8.91 -11.79 8.70
C ALA A 168 10.41 -12.14 8.68
N VAL A 169 10.97 -12.50 9.83
CA VAL A 169 12.38 -12.91 9.96
C VAL A 169 12.62 -14.22 9.21
N GLY A 170 13.56 -14.19 8.27
CA GLY A 170 13.89 -15.35 7.42
C GLY A 170 12.86 -15.67 6.34
N SER A 171 11.77 -14.89 6.23
CA SER A 171 10.76 -15.12 5.22
C SER A 171 11.32 -14.88 3.81
N PRO A 172 11.18 -15.86 2.87
CA PRO A 172 11.60 -15.67 1.48
C PRO A 172 10.75 -14.63 0.75
N HIS A 173 9.60 -14.26 1.31
CA HIS A 173 8.68 -13.29 0.73
C HIS A 173 9.11 -11.84 0.98
N ILE A 174 10.03 -11.59 1.91
CA ILE A 174 10.54 -10.26 2.24
C ILE A 174 12.07 -10.30 2.12
N PRO A 175 12.64 -10.01 0.94
CA PRO A 175 14.08 -10.15 0.71
C PRO A 175 14.94 -9.21 1.58
N ALA A 176 14.37 -8.09 2.04
CA ALA A 176 15.09 -7.04 2.74
C ALA A 176 15.40 -7.37 4.21
N GLN A 177 16.01 -8.52 4.46
CA GLN A 177 16.25 -9.03 5.81
C GLN A 177 17.25 -8.17 6.59
N MET A 178 18.43 -7.94 6.02
CA MET A 178 19.53 -7.26 6.70
C MET A 178 19.36 -5.75 6.78
N GLN A 179 18.72 -5.14 5.78
CA GLN A 179 18.56 -3.70 5.65
C GLN A 179 17.24 -3.17 6.21
N PHE A 180 16.26 -4.05 6.50
CA PHE A 180 14.94 -3.61 6.93
C PHE A 180 14.32 -4.51 8.02
N VAL A 181 14.12 -5.82 7.77
CA VAL A 181 13.40 -6.69 8.73
C VAL A 181 14.13 -6.77 10.07
N LEU A 182 15.43 -7.07 10.07
CA LEU A 182 16.21 -7.24 11.30
C LEU A 182 16.46 -5.91 12.03
N PRO A 183 16.93 -4.82 11.38
CA PRO A 183 17.19 -3.55 12.07
C PRO A 183 15.94 -2.94 12.70
N TYR A 184 14.80 -3.01 12.00
CA TYR A 184 13.54 -2.44 12.45
C TYR A 184 12.63 -3.45 13.18
N LYS A 185 13.15 -4.65 13.48
CA LYS A 185 12.49 -5.69 14.29
C LYS A 185 11.09 -6.05 13.75
N VAL A 186 10.95 -6.13 12.43
CA VAL A 186 9.68 -6.52 11.81
C VAL A 186 9.41 -7.98 12.16
N GLN A 187 8.32 -8.24 12.87
CA GLN A 187 7.86 -9.56 13.27
C GLN A 187 6.84 -10.12 12.31
N SER A 188 5.85 -9.32 11.89
CA SER A 188 4.81 -9.73 10.95
C SER A 188 4.58 -8.65 9.88
N VAL A 189 4.10 -9.07 8.70
CA VAL A 189 3.68 -8.15 7.64
C VAL A 189 2.24 -8.44 7.26
N LEU A 190 1.43 -7.37 7.20
CA LEU A 190 0.02 -7.44 6.84
C LEU A 190 -0.29 -6.42 5.74
N GLY A 191 -0.61 -6.91 4.55
CA GLY A 191 -1.22 -6.14 3.47
C GLY A 191 -2.73 -6.34 3.42
N PHE A 192 -3.49 -5.29 3.12
CA PHE A 192 -4.93 -5.39 2.86
C PHE A 192 -5.33 -4.40 1.77
N GLY A 193 -6.29 -4.77 0.94
CA GLY A 193 -6.64 -3.97 -0.22
C GLY A 193 -7.60 -4.67 -1.17
N GLY A 194 -7.64 -4.19 -2.40
CA GLY A 194 -8.52 -4.73 -3.43
C GLY A 194 -8.52 -3.91 -4.71
N MET A 195 -9.50 -4.18 -5.56
CA MET A 195 -9.66 -3.49 -6.84
C MET A 195 -10.57 -2.26 -6.71
N LEU A 196 -10.15 -1.16 -7.33
CA LEU A 196 -10.93 0.04 -7.52
C LEU A 196 -11.86 -0.09 -8.74
N PRO A 197 -12.91 0.73 -8.85
CA PRO A 197 -13.81 0.74 -10.01
C PRO A 197 -13.12 0.95 -11.37
N SER A 198 -11.95 1.58 -11.40
CA SER A 198 -11.10 1.74 -12.59
C SER A 198 -10.40 0.45 -13.04
N GLY A 199 -10.40 -0.61 -12.22
CA GLY A 199 -9.58 -1.79 -12.45
C GLY A 199 -8.12 -1.62 -11.98
N ASN A 200 -7.85 -0.62 -11.14
CA ASN A 200 -6.57 -0.48 -10.45
C ASN A 200 -6.59 -1.18 -9.09
N LEU A 201 -5.50 -1.88 -8.78
CA LEU A 201 -5.26 -2.41 -7.45
C LEU A 201 -4.89 -1.27 -6.50
N PHE A 202 -5.36 -1.31 -5.25
CA PHE A 202 -4.76 -0.58 -4.14
C PHE A 202 -4.41 -1.56 -3.01
N ALA A 203 -3.40 -1.20 -2.21
CA ALA A 203 -2.98 -1.99 -1.06
C ALA A 203 -2.39 -1.10 0.04
N VAL A 204 -2.75 -1.37 1.28
CA VAL A 204 -2.09 -0.81 2.47
C VAL A 204 -1.26 -1.93 3.09
N ILE A 205 0.02 -1.68 3.34
CA ILE A 205 0.97 -2.67 3.89
C ILE A 205 1.50 -2.16 5.22
N LEU A 206 1.34 -2.98 6.26
CA LEU A 206 1.81 -2.78 7.62
C LEU A 206 3.04 -3.67 7.85
N PHE A 207 4.17 -3.07 8.22
CA PHE A 207 5.36 -3.77 8.70
C PHE A 207 5.38 -3.67 10.23
N SER A 208 4.96 -4.72 10.91
CA SER A 208 4.70 -4.68 12.35
C SER A 208 5.89 -5.14 13.17
N LYS A 209 6.19 -4.39 14.24
CA LYS A 209 7.17 -4.70 15.28
C LYS A 209 6.66 -5.74 16.29
N VAL A 210 5.39 -6.14 16.20
CA VAL A 210 4.75 -7.17 17.03
C VAL A 210 4.19 -8.29 16.16
N SER A 211 4.03 -9.49 16.72
CA SER A 211 3.34 -10.58 16.04
C SER A 211 1.85 -10.25 15.88
N ILE A 212 1.32 -10.40 14.67
CA ILE A 212 -0.09 -10.20 14.37
C ILE A 212 -0.74 -11.58 14.30
N PRO A 213 -1.71 -11.94 15.16
CA PRO A 213 -2.42 -13.20 15.00
C PRO A 213 -3.20 -13.27 13.69
N LEU A 214 -3.34 -14.47 13.11
CA LEU A 214 -4.13 -14.68 11.89
C LEU A 214 -5.59 -14.19 12.03
N SER A 215 -6.16 -14.32 13.23
CA SER A 215 -7.49 -13.77 13.55
C SER A 215 -7.55 -12.25 13.41
N THR A 216 -6.53 -11.53 13.89
CA THR A 216 -6.38 -10.08 13.67
C THR A 216 -6.24 -9.79 12.18
N ALA A 217 -5.33 -10.48 11.47
CA ALA A 217 -5.11 -10.26 10.04
C ALA A 217 -6.41 -10.37 9.25
N ASN A 218 -7.24 -11.38 9.54
CA ASN A 218 -8.53 -11.58 8.87
C ASN A 218 -9.54 -10.43 9.09
N HIS A 219 -9.45 -9.67 10.18
CA HIS A 219 -10.31 -8.50 10.38
C HIS A 219 -10.02 -7.37 9.36
N PHE A 220 -8.78 -7.27 8.87
CA PHE A 220 -8.40 -6.22 7.91
C PHE A 220 -9.02 -6.37 6.53
N LYS A 221 -9.54 -7.55 6.19
CA LYS A 221 -10.37 -7.77 5.00
C LYS A 221 -11.59 -6.82 4.95
N TRP A 222 -12.20 -6.56 6.10
CA TRP A 222 -13.33 -5.63 6.17
C TRP A 222 -12.86 -4.18 6.10
N ILE A 223 -11.73 -3.88 6.74
CA ILE A 223 -11.12 -2.54 6.72
C ILE A 223 -10.80 -2.11 5.27
N SER A 224 -10.31 -3.03 4.42
CA SER A 224 -10.08 -2.71 3.00
C SER A 224 -11.33 -2.23 2.26
N ALA A 225 -12.53 -2.72 2.61
CA ALA A 225 -13.75 -2.22 1.99
C ALA A 225 -14.01 -0.74 2.31
N TYR A 226 -13.75 -0.35 3.56
CA TYR A 226 -13.95 1.02 4.04
C TYR A 226 -12.87 1.97 3.50
N VAL A 227 -11.63 1.50 3.43
CA VAL A 227 -10.55 2.24 2.75
C VAL A 227 -10.88 2.47 1.28
N ARG A 228 -11.43 1.47 0.58
CA ARG A 228 -11.86 1.64 -0.81
C ARG A 228 -12.91 2.73 -0.95
N ILE A 229 -13.92 2.77 -0.06
CA ILE A 229 -14.95 3.81 -0.07
C ILE A 229 -14.34 5.21 0.13
N ALA A 230 -13.36 5.35 1.02
CA ALA A 230 -12.70 6.63 1.26
C ALA A 230 -11.99 7.19 0.02
N ILE A 231 -11.45 6.31 -0.84
CA ILE A 231 -10.59 6.72 -1.96
C ILE A 231 -11.28 6.66 -3.33
N GLU A 232 -12.40 5.96 -3.47
CA GLU A 232 -13.00 5.68 -4.79
C GLU A 232 -13.47 6.93 -5.54
N ASN A 233 -13.84 8.01 -4.82
CA ASN A 233 -14.20 9.31 -5.41
C ASN A 233 -13.06 9.94 -6.24
N PHE A 234 -11.81 9.55 -5.97
CA PHE A 234 -10.62 10.07 -6.65
C PHE A 234 -10.05 9.12 -7.70
N ASP A 235 -10.61 7.92 -7.86
CA ASP A 235 -10.03 6.82 -8.63
C ASP A 235 -9.77 7.15 -10.11
N ARG A 236 -10.57 8.05 -10.70
CA ARG A 236 -10.47 8.46 -12.11
C ARG A 236 -10.13 9.93 -12.30
N THR A 237 -9.86 10.67 -11.22
CA THR A 237 -9.71 12.13 -11.25
C THR A 237 -8.41 12.55 -10.55
N ASN A 238 -8.50 13.06 -9.32
CA ASN A 238 -7.38 13.65 -8.60
C ASN A 238 -6.64 12.59 -7.78
N VAL A 239 -5.78 11.80 -8.42
CA VAL A 239 -4.99 10.78 -7.71
C VAL A 239 -3.88 11.42 -6.87
N PHE A 240 -3.07 12.28 -7.47
CA PHE A 240 -1.94 12.93 -6.81
C PHE A 240 -2.32 14.34 -6.33
N ALA A 241 -1.79 14.75 -5.18
CA ALA A 241 -1.88 16.13 -4.74
C ALA A 241 -1.00 17.01 -5.64
N PRO A 242 -1.40 18.25 -5.97
CA PRO A 242 -0.51 19.17 -6.66
C PRO A 242 0.76 19.37 -5.84
N ASN A 243 1.94 19.32 -6.47
CA ASN A 243 3.18 19.69 -5.78
C ASN A 243 3.00 21.10 -5.21
N ALA A 244 3.17 21.27 -3.90
CA ALA A 244 3.24 22.60 -3.32
C ALA A 244 4.40 23.33 -4.01
N GLN A 245 4.11 24.35 -4.80
CA GLN A 245 5.16 25.24 -5.28
C GLN A 245 5.85 25.81 -4.04
N PRO A 246 7.19 25.80 -3.96
CA PRO A 246 7.87 26.47 -2.87
C PRO A 246 7.38 27.91 -2.83
N LEU A 247 6.88 28.36 -1.68
CA LEU A 247 6.62 29.77 -1.43
C LEU A 247 7.86 30.54 -1.83
N GLN A 248 7.81 31.26 -2.95
CA GLN A 248 8.81 32.26 -3.27
C GLN A 248 8.76 33.28 -2.14
N MET A 249 9.70 33.18 -1.19
CA MET A 249 9.97 34.25 -0.26
C MET A 249 10.39 35.44 -1.11
N ARG A 250 9.50 36.43 -1.22
CA ARG A 250 9.82 37.76 -1.72
C ARG A 250 10.56 38.55 -0.65
#